data_AF-A0A7C1XB13-F1
#
_entry.id   AF-A0A7C1XB13-F1
#
_cell.length_a   1.000
_cell.length_b   1.000
_cell.length_c   1.000
_cell.angle_alpha   90.00
_cell.angle_beta   90.00
_cell.angle_gamma   90.00
#
_symmetry.space_group_name_H-M   'P 1'
#
loop_
_entity.id
_entity.type
_entity.pdbx_description
1 polymer ?
#
loop_
_entity_poly.entity_id
_entity_poly.type
_entity_poly.pdbx_seq_one_letter_code
_entity_poly.pdbx_strand_id
1 'polypeptide(L)'
;FAEFDAEQRFDVSVTPASDIKGCECPRILRGVKKPTDCKLFGTGCTPENPMGSCMVSSEGACAAYWSYGRFRTPETKQALPA
;
A
#
# COMPACT_ATOMS: atom_id res chain seq x y z
N PHE A 1 -19.80 11.58 24.84
CA PHE A 1 -18.97 10.90 23.81
C PHE A 1 -19.83 10.48 22.61
N ALA A 2 -20.95 9.79 22.81
CA ALA A 2 -21.87 9.39 21.73
C ALA A 2 -22.38 10.58 20.87
N GLU A 3 -22.53 11.77 21.47
CA GLU A 3 -22.90 13.01 20.76
C GLU A 3 -21.91 13.48 19.68
N PHE A 4 -20.69 12.92 19.64
CA PHE A 4 -19.65 13.22 18.66
C PHE A 4 -19.44 12.08 17.65
N ASP A 5 -20.16 10.97 17.79
CA ASP A 5 -20.08 9.83 16.89
C ASP A 5 -20.81 10.13 15.57
N ALA A 6 -20.07 10.15 14.46
CA ALA A 6 -20.63 10.42 13.14
C ALA A 6 -21.61 9.34 12.70
N GLU A 7 -21.39 8.07 13.09
CA GLU A 7 -22.26 6.95 12.72
C GLU A 7 -23.65 7.05 13.37
N GLN A 8 -23.76 7.74 14.51
CA GLN A 8 -25.04 7.96 15.20
C GLN A 8 -25.77 9.22 14.75
N ARG A 9 -25.03 10.21 14.24
CA ARG A 9 -25.57 11.54 13.88
C ARG A 9 -26.07 11.62 12.44
N PHE A 10 -25.52 10.79 11.56
CA PHE A 10 -25.78 10.85 10.13
C PHE A 10 -26.25 9.49 9.62
N ASP A 11 -27.35 9.47 8.89
CA ASP A 11 -27.84 8.27 8.20
C ASP A 11 -27.02 8.02 6.93
N VAL A 12 -25.91 7.28 7.09
CA VAL A 12 -24.98 6.95 5.99
C VAL A 12 -25.20 5.50 5.58
N SER A 13 -25.57 5.29 4.32
CA SER A 13 -25.63 3.95 3.73
C SER A 13 -24.26 3.53 3.19
N VAL A 14 -23.75 2.38 3.65
CA VAL A 14 -22.49 1.82 3.17
C VAL A 14 -22.75 0.91 1.97
N THR A 15 -22.10 1.21 0.85
CA THR A 15 -22.08 0.31 -0.31
C THR A 15 -20.84 -0.58 -0.22
N PRO A 16 -20.99 -1.92 -0.33
CA PRO A 16 -19.83 -2.82 -0.36
C PRO A 16 -18.92 -2.50 -1.54
N ALA A 17 -17.62 -2.37 -1.27
CA ALA A 17 -16.59 -2.21 -2.29
C ALA A 17 -15.56 -3.33 -2.16
N SER A 18 -15.05 -3.79 -3.30
CA SER A 18 -13.97 -4.78 -3.35
C SER A 18 -12.62 -4.10 -3.51
N ASP A 19 -11.57 -4.72 -2.98
CA ASP A 19 -10.19 -4.32 -3.24
C ASP A 19 -9.85 -4.38 -4.74
N ILE A 20 -8.84 -3.59 -5.14
CA ILE A 20 -8.28 -3.62 -6.48
C ILE A 20 -7.73 -5.02 -6.80
N LYS A 21 -8.17 -5.58 -7.93
CA LYS A 21 -7.72 -6.89 -8.40
C LYS A 21 -6.19 -6.93 -8.51
N GLY A 22 -5.59 -7.93 -7.86
CA GLY A 22 -4.14 -8.14 -7.85
C GLY A 22 -3.36 -7.31 -6.83
N CYS A 23 -4.02 -6.40 -6.11
CA CYS A 23 -3.40 -5.67 -5.01
C CYS A 23 -3.22 -6.59 -3.78
N GLU A 24 -1.99 -6.72 -3.29
CA GLU A 24 -1.65 -7.61 -2.17
C GLU A 24 -1.57 -6.87 -0.81
N CYS A 25 -2.07 -5.63 -0.73
CA CYS A 25 -2.07 -4.82 0.50
C CYS A 25 -2.60 -5.59 1.73
N PRO A 26 -3.73 -6.34 1.65
CA PRO A 26 -4.22 -7.11 2.80
C PRO A 26 -3.25 -8.17 3.32
N ARG A 27 -2.40 -8.75 2.46
CA ARG A 27 -1.38 -9.72 2.88
C ARG A 27 -0.12 -9.03 3.40
N ILE A 28 0.22 -7.87 2.85
CA ILE A 28 1.33 -7.03 3.32
C ILE A 28 1.06 -6.48 4.71
N LEU A 29 -0.15 -5.94 4.95
CA LEU A 29 -0.55 -5.43 6.28
C LEU A 29 -0.54 -6.52 7.35
N ARG A 30 -0.83 -7.77 6.97
CA ARG A 30 -0.74 -8.93 7.88
C ARG A 30 0.67 -9.49 8.04
N GLY A 31 1.67 -8.91 7.37
CA GLY A 31 3.05 -9.39 7.40
C GLY A 31 3.28 -10.72 6.67
N VAL A 32 2.30 -11.21 5.90
CA VAL A 32 2.38 -12.48 5.15
C VAL A 32 3.22 -12.33 3.88
N LYS A 33 3.31 -11.11 3.34
CA LYS A 33 4.10 -10.75 2.16
C LYS A 33 4.83 -9.44 2.39
N LYS A 34 5.99 -9.26 1.77
CA LYS A 34 6.67 -7.96 1.64
C LYS A 34 6.12 -7.21 0.42
N PRO A 35 6.23 -5.87 0.37
CA PRO A 35 5.90 -5.10 -0.83
C PRO A 35 6.60 -5.61 -2.09
N THR A 36 7.85 -6.07 -1.98
CA THR A 36 8.62 -6.68 -3.08
C THR A 36 8.03 -7.99 -3.60
N ASP A 37 7.17 -8.67 -2.83
CA ASP A 37 6.48 -9.90 -3.25
C ASP A 37 5.16 -9.60 -4.01
N CYS A 38 4.76 -8.33 -4.08
CA CYS A 38 3.59 -7.88 -4.80
C CYS A 38 3.96 -7.59 -6.26
N LYS A 39 3.32 -8.28 -7.20
CA LYS A 39 3.60 -8.12 -8.64
C LYS A 39 3.32 -6.72 -9.18
N LEU A 40 2.45 -5.96 -8.51
CA LEU A 40 2.13 -4.59 -8.89
C LEU A 40 3.15 -3.59 -8.34
N PHE A 41 3.91 -3.92 -7.30
CA PHE A 41 4.78 -2.96 -6.61
C PHE A 41 5.90 -2.47 -7.53
N GLY A 42 5.96 -1.15 -7.73
CA GLY A 42 6.96 -0.45 -8.51
C GLY A 42 6.84 -0.60 -10.03
N THR A 43 5.85 -1.35 -10.52
CA THR A 43 5.50 -1.44 -11.94
C THR A 43 4.17 -0.73 -12.18
N GLY A 44 3.05 -1.36 -11.82
CA GLY A 44 1.71 -0.80 -11.93
C GLY A 44 1.26 0.01 -10.71
N CYS A 45 1.92 -0.16 -9.57
CA CYS A 45 1.64 0.54 -8.31
C CYS A 45 2.87 1.37 -7.92
N THR A 46 2.75 2.70 -8.05
CA THR A 46 3.74 3.71 -7.66
C THR A 46 3.05 4.82 -6.87
N PRO A 47 3.77 5.79 -6.26
CA PRO A 47 3.11 6.92 -5.60
C PRO A 47 2.27 7.78 -6.56
N GLU A 48 2.70 7.89 -7.82
CA GLU A 48 1.99 8.64 -8.85
C GLU A 48 0.77 7.87 -9.37
N ASN A 49 0.81 6.53 -9.34
CA ASN A 49 -0.30 5.65 -9.68
C ASN A 49 -0.55 4.60 -8.59
N PRO A 50 -1.15 4.97 -7.45
CA PRO A 50 -1.30 4.07 -6.32
C PRO A 50 -2.49 3.13 -6.49
N MET A 51 -2.21 1.82 -6.43
CA MET A 51 -3.25 0.78 -6.59
C MET A 51 -3.91 0.34 -5.27
N GLY A 52 -3.40 0.80 -4.13
CA GLY A 52 -3.93 0.40 -2.82
C GLY A 52 -3.45 1.32 -1.70
N SER A 53 -4.15 1.26 -0.56
CA SER A 53 -3.93 2.15 0.59
C SER A 53 -2.50 2.12 1.12
N CYS A 54 -1.79 0.99 1.02
CA CYS A 54 -0.40 0.91 1.45
C CYS A 54 0.58 1.72 0.58
N MET A 55 0.18 2.14 -0.62
CA MET A 55 0.98 3.05 -1.46
C MET A 55 0.52 4.51 -1.34
N VAL A 56 -0.77 4.75 -1.05
CA VAL A 56 -1.32 6.10 -0.85
C VAL A 56 -0.85 6.71 0.48
N SER A 57 -0.88 5.91 1.56
CA SER A 57 -0.53 6.40 2.90
C SER A 57 0.98 6.60 3.03
N SER A 58 1.39 7.71 3.64
CA SER A 58 2.79 7.96 4.03
C SER A 58 3.32 6.94 5.04
N GLU A 59 2.43 6.39 5.87
CA GLU A 59 2.73 5.30 6.82
C GLU A 59 2.56 3.91 6.19
N GLY A 60 2.14 3.86 4.93
CA GLY A 60 1.89 2.62 4.21
C GLY A 60 3.18 1.84 3.94
N ALA A 61 3.15 0.52 4.16
CA ALA A 61 4.32 -0.33 3.96
C ALA A 61 4.87 -0.27 2.52
N CYS A 62 4.00 -0.15 1.51
CA CYS A 62 4.45 -0.02 0.11
C CYS A 62 5.12 1.34 -0.12
N ALA A 63 4.51 2.43 0.34
CA ALA A 63 5.10 3.77 0.25
C ALA A 63 6.46 3.83 0.97
N ALA A 64 6.56 3.27 2.17
CA ALA A 64 7.82 3.21 2.92
C ALA A 64 8.90 2.39 2.18
N TYR A 65 8.54 1.24 1.60
CA TYR A 65 9.47 0.45 0.79
C TYR A 65 9.89 1.19 -0.49
N TRP A 66 8.97 1.91 -1.12
CA TRP A 66 9.27 2.75 -2.27
C TRP A 66 10.25 3.87 -1.90
N SER A 67 10.01 4.60 -0.83
CA SER A 67 10.84 5.74 -0.44
C SER A 67 12.19 5.33 0.15
N TYR A 68 12.26 4.23 0.90
CA TYR A 68 13.44 3.91 1.73
C TYR A 68 13.98 2.48 1.54
N GLY A 69 13.19 1.56 0.97
CA GLY A 69 13.52 0.14 0.86
C GLY A 69 14.17 -0.28 -0.46
N ARG A 70 13.94 0.45 -1.56
CA ARG A 70 14.38 0.05 -2.93
C ARG A 70 15.89 -0.08 -3.12
N PHE A 71 16.71 0.58 -2.29
CA PHE A 71 18.17 0.55 -2.40
C PHE A 71 18.85 -0.41 -1.40
N ARG A 72 18.11 -1.25 -0.66
CA ARG A 72 18.63 -2.07 0.44
C ARG A 72 18.56 -3.59 0.21
N THR A 73 18.44 -4.06 -1.03
CA THR A 73 18.62 -5.48 -1.37
C THR A 73 20.08 -5.77 -1.75
N PRO A 74 20.73 -6.81 -1.19
CA PRO A 74 22.12 -7.15 -1.50
C PRO A 74 22.40 -7.47 -2.98
N GLU A 75 21.35 -7.75 -3.75
CA GLU A 75 21.41 -8.25 -5.13
C GLU A 75 21.54 -7.12 -6.18
N THR A 76 21.29 -5.86 -5.82
CA THR A 76 21.32 -4.72 -6.76
C THR A 76 22.73 -4.12 -6.95
N LYS A 77 23.81 -4.85 -6.59
CA LYS A 77 25.20 -4.39 -6.82
C LYS A 77 25.69 -4.51 -8.26
N GLN A 78 24.92 -5.05 -9.21
CA GLN A 78 25.41 -5.34 -10.56
C GLN A 78 24.87 -4.47 -11.71
N ALA A 79 24.11 -3.41 -11.43
CA ALA A 79 23.54 -2.58 -12.51
C ALA A 79 23.61 -1.07 -12.26
N LEU A 80 24.76 -0.57 -11.76
CA LEU A 80 25.11 0.85 -11.95
C LEU A 80 26.33 0.92 -12.89
N PRO A 81 26.22 1.49 -14.11
CA PRO A 81 27.39 1.93 -14.83
C PRO A 81 28.05 3.11 -14.09
N ALA A 82 29.38 3.15 -14.17
CA ALA A 82 30.28 4.09 -13.49
C ALA A 82 29.96 5.57 -13.74
#